data_AF-A0A4Q3VMN5-F1
#
_entry.id   AF-A0A4Q3VMN5-F1
#
_cell.length_a   1.000
_cell.length_b   1.000
_cell.length_c   1.000
_cell.angle_alpha   90.00
_cell.angle_beta   90.00
_cell.angle_gamma   90.00
#
_symmetry.space_group_name_H-M   'P 1'
#
loop_
_entity.id
_entity.type
_entity.pdbx_description
1 polymer ?
#
loop_
_entity_poly.entity_id
_entity_poly.type
_entity_poly.pdbx_seq_one_letter_code
_entity_poly.pdbx_strand_id
1 'polypeptide(L)' 'MVYEIDGFINAYAQKFDNFNVLLTGGDIVHLASHLKNKIFADPDLIFKGLYAISEVNNG' A
#
# COMPACT_ATOMS: atom_id res chain seq x y z
N MET A 1 5.84 -15.32 1.89
CA MET A 1 5.13 -14.10 1.46
C MET A 1 5.81 -12.81 1.93
N VAL A 2 6.02 -12.58 3.24
CA VAL A 2 6.70 -11.35 3.75
C VAL A 2 8.05 -11.08 3.08
N TYR A 3 8.94 -12.09 2.96
CA TYR A 3 10.23 -11.94 2.28
C TYR A 3 10.13 -11.62 0.78
N GLU A 4 9.07 -12.09 0.13
CA GLU A 4 8.81 -11.80 -1.28
C GLU A 4 8.38 -10.34 -1.45
N ILE A 5 7.47 -9.87 -0.60
CA ILE A 5 7.03 -8.47 -0.57
C ILE A 5 8.21 -7.53 -0.26
N ASP A 6 9.02 -7.84 0.76
CA ASP A 6 10.23 -7.06 1.07
C ASP A 6 11.23 -7.06 -0.09
N GLY A 7 11.40 -8.20 -0.78
CA GLY A 7 12.24 -8.31 -1.96
C GLY A 7 11.79 -7.38 -3.10
N PHE A 8 10.49 -7.35 -3.37
CA PHE A 8 9.92 -6.41 -4.34
C PHE A 8 10.11 -4.97 -3.91
N ILE A 9 9.78 -4.61 -2.67
CA ILE A 9 9.94 -3.24 -2.17
C ILE A 9 11.40 -2.77 -2.36
N ASN A 10 12.37 -3.60 -2.02
CA ASN A 10 13.79 -3.30 -2.20
C ASN A 10 14.18 -3.09 -3.67
N ALA A 11 13.71 -3.96 -4.57
CA ALA A 11 14.00 -3.85 -5.99
C ALA A 11 13.44 -2.56 -6.61
N TYR A 12 12.24 -2.14 -6.20
CA TYR A 12 11.62 -0.91 -6.67
C TYR A 12 12.25 0.34 -6.03
N ALA A 13 12.65 0.26 -4.75
CA ALA A 13 13.36 1.35 -4.07
C ALA A 13 14.72 1.67 -4.72
N GLN A 14 15.40 0.69 -5.33
CA GLN A 14 16.63 0.93 -6.09
C GLN A 14 16.40 1.61 -7.44
N LYS A 15 15.18 1.54 -7.96
CA LYS A 15 14.83 2.03 -9.30
C LYS A 15 14.23 3.44 -9.29
N PHE A 16 13.59 3.83 -8.19
CA PHE A 16 12.81 5.06 -8.11
C PHE A 16 13.22 5.88 -6.88
N ASP A 17 13.69 7.12 -7.09
CA ASP A 17 14.19 7.99 -6.03
C ASP A 17 13.13 8.39 -4.99
N ASN A 18 11.87 8.55 -5.43
CA ASN A 18 10.75 8.89 -4.56
C ASN A 18 9.69 7.79 -4.62
N PHE A 19 9.91 6.74 -3.82
CA PHE A 19 9.08 5.55 -3.80
C PHE A 19 8.32 5.43 -2.48
N ASN A 20 7.00 5.32 -2.58
CA ASN A 20 6.10 5.06 -1.45
C ASN A 20 5.39 3.73 -1.65
N VAL A 21 5.28 2.96 -0.57
CA VAL A 21 4.56 1.68 -0.56
C VAL A 21 3.30 1.83 0.25
N LEU A 22 2.16 1.48 -0.34
CA LEU A 22 0.86 1.44 0.32
C LEU A 22 0.35 -0.01 0.33
N LEU A 23 0.10 -0.55 1.51
CA LEU A 23 -0.47 -1.87 1.74
C LEU A 23 -1.97 -1.72 2.03
N THR A 24 -2.79 -2.53 1.36
CA THR A 24 -4.25 -2.57 1.55
C THR A 24 -4.73 -4.04 1.58
N GLY A 25 -6.03 -4.27 1.83
CA GLY A 25 -6.63 -5.61 1.91
C GLY A 25 -6.76 -6.18 3.33
N GLY A 26 -7.45 -7.33 3.45
CA GLY A 26 -7.88 -7.89 4.74
C GLY A 26 -6.75 -8.40 5.64
N ASP A 27 -5.63 -8.84 5.07
CA ASP A 27 -4.50 -9.40 5.83
C ASP A 27 -3.50 -8.34 6.33
N ILE A 28 -3.82 -7.05 6.21
CA ILE A 28 -2.94 -5.93 6.61
C ILE A 28 -2.38 -6.11 8.01
N VAL A 29 -3.21 -6.46 8.99
CA VAL A 29 -2.79 -6.50 10.40
C VAL A 29 -1.71 -7.57 10.62
N HIS A 30 -1.85 -8.69 9.91
CA HIS A 30 -0.89 -9.78 9.96
C HIS A 30 0.37 -9.45 9.16
N LEU A 31 0.27 -8.84 7.97
CA LEU A 31 1.43 -8.60 7.10
C LEU A 31 2.23 -7.36 7.51
N ALA A 32 1.58 -6.25 7.89
CA ALA A 32 2.23 -4.98 8.18
C ALA A 32 3.23 -5.06 9.33
N SER A 33 2.93 -5.88 10.36
CA SER A 33 3.81 -6.06 11.52
C SER A 33 5.08 -6.87 11.22
N HIS A 34 5.13 -7.61 10.11
CA HIS A 34 6.24 -8.48 9.74
C HIS A 34 7.12 -7.92 8.61
N LEU A 35 6.66 -6.90 7.88
CA LEU A 35 7.44 -6.24 6.84
C LEU A 35 8.55 -5.37 7.44
N LYS A 36 9.77 -5.46 6.89
CA LYS A 36 10.91 -4.65 7.35
C LYS A 36 10.94 -3.26 6.73
N ASN A 37 10.41 -3.14 5.52
CA ASN A 37 10.38 -1.88 4.81
C ASN A 37 9.32 -0.92 5.35
N LYS A 38 9.58 0.39 5.22
CA LYS A 38 8.60 1.41 5.56
C LYS A 38 7.42 1.34 4.58
N ILE A 39 6.23 1.15 5.13
CA ILE A 39 4.98 1.10 4.39
C ILE A 39 3.96 2.04 5.03
N PHE A 40 2.98 2.45 4.23
CA PHE A 40 1.71 2.97 4.73
C PHE A 40 0.69 1.84 4.63
N ALA A 41 -0.18 1.69 5.63
CA ALA A 41 -1.25 0.69 5.59
C ALA A 41 -2.60 1.40 5.63
N ASP A 42 -3.48 1.07 4.68
CA ASP A 42 -4.82 1.63 4.61
C ASP A 42 -5.83 0.55 4.14
N PRO A 43 -6.60 -0.06 5.05
CA PRO A 43 -7.56 -1.11 4.69
C PRO A 43 -8.73 -0.58 3.86
N ASP A 44 -9.03 0.72 3.95
CA ASP A 44 -10.19 1.34 3.32
C ASP A 44 -9.84 2.03 1.99
N LEU A 45 -8.64 1.78 1.45
CA LEU A 45 -8.13 2.45 0.25
C LEU A 45 -9.14 2.42 -0.92
N ILE A 46 -9.74 1.26 -1.19
CA ILE A 46 -10.72 1.13 -2.28
C ILE A 46 -11.96 1.98 -1.99
N PHE A 47 -12.49 1.95 -0.77
CA PHE A 47 -13.66 2.75 -0.40
C PHE A 47 -13.39 4.24 -0.51
N LYS A 48 -12.23 4.71 -0.04
CA LYS A 48 -11.82 6.11 -0.17
C LYS A 48 -11.69 6.52 -1.64
N GLY A 49 -11.12 5.66 -2.48
CA GLY A 49 -11.01 5.90 -3.92
C GLY A 49 -12.37 5.99 -4.60
N LEU A 50 -13.28 5.05 -4.32
CA LEU A 50 -14.65 5.08 -4.85
C LEU A 50 -15.42 6.31 -4.39
N TYR A 51 -15.29 6.67 -3.12
CA TYR A 51 -15.91 7.88 -2.58
C TYR A 51 -15.37 9.14 -3.25
N ALA A 52 -14.05 9.28 -3.39
CA ALA A 52 -13.44 10.41 -4.08
C ALA A 52 -13.91 10.54 -5.54
N ILE A 53 -14.01 9.43 -6.26
CA ILE A 53 -14.54 9.42 -7.63
C ILE A 53 -16.02 9.85 -7.64
N SER A 54 -16.83 9.39 -6.69
CA SER A 54 -18.23 9.80 -6.56
C SER A 54 -18.37 11.29 -6.30
N GLU A 55 -17.57 11.85 -5.41
CA GLU A 55 -17.56 13.29 -5.10
C GLU A 55 -17.18 14.12 -6.34
N VAL A 56 -16.20 13.68 -7.13
CA VAL A 56 -15.82 14.38 -8.38
C VAL A 56 -16.94 14.38 -9.42
N ASN A 57 -17.75 13.31 -9.48
CA ASN A 57 -18.78 13.15 -10.51
C ASN A 57 -20.16 13.70 -10.11
N ASN A 58 -20.44 13.80 -8.81
CA ASN A 58 -21.77 14.18 -8.30
C ASN A 58 -21.74 15.42 -7.38
N GLY A 59 -20.56 15.99 -7.14
CA GLY A 59 -20.34 17.22 -6.37
C GLY A 59 -20.36 18.48 -7.21
#